data_AF-A0A0A2ME79-F1
#
_entry.id   AF-A0A0A2ME79-F1
#
_cell.length_a   1.000
_cell.length_b   1.000
_cell.length_c   1.000
_cell.angle_alpha   90.00
_cell.angle_beta   90.00
_cell.angle_gamma   90.00
#
_symmetry.space_group_name_H-M   'P 1'
#
loop_
_entity.id
_entity.type
_entity.pdbx_description
1 polymer ?
#
loop_
_entity_poly.entity_id
_entity_poly.type
_entity_poly.pdbx_seq_one_letter_code
_entity_poly.pdbx_strand_id
1 'polypeptide(L)'
;MKCFTIVFMLFAYLSNYAQNNLVKVPVAKGDPYNYAQHLPDIKNSGYKYYIRYHTLSQITDLYSNDSINFNGQLLNHIKEVDTKTSEGRNYVYQITHLDADACSKVGYKILKDKLPAIPTDTLITGYNNELNDCAGVNFIFKINETFIKTSYGCPWYQDTSIPQLKLLDENYIYIDSVLKLEEGYNTFTSKLEKGKYYSMGFTGMYIKTDSEMRAWEKLKNENRYLYSVKDTISNYLRAELNKIHNNKDYITCFDYNLVFSKKGKLIKTVKFHEPDETFLVRLFDKDYQNCKKKIKRLFKNISLKHLHLKYGFARQISFYEGNFTLSDPTAY
;
A
#
# COMPACT_ATOMS: atom_id res chain seq x y z
N MET A 1 -51.84 24.16 -20.18
CA MET A 1 -51.02 22.97 -20.52
C MET A 1 -49.56 23.37 -20.77
N LYS A 2 -48.73 23.46 -19.72
CA LYS A 2 -47.24 23.54 -19.82
C LYS A 2 -46.64 23.08 -18.49
N CYS A 3 -46.45 21.78 -18.30
CA CYS A 3 -45.77 21.25 -17.10
C CYS A 3 -45.24 19.80 -17.30
N PHE A 4 -44.62 19.50 -18.45
CA PHE A 4 -44.18 18.11 -18.73
C PHE A 4 -42.77 17.95 -19.29
N THR A 5 -41.87 18.94 -19.14
CA THR A 5 -40.55 18.88 -19.80
C THR A 5 -39.34 19.00 -18.85
N ILE A 6 -39.53 18.88 -17.53
CA ILE A 6 -38.41 18.95 -16.56
C ILE A 6 -38.04 17.57 -15.97
N VAL A 7 -38.89 16.55 -16.12
CA VAL A 7 -38.63 15.23 -15.50
C VAL A 7 -37.64 14.35 -16.30
N PHE A 8 -37.42 14.63 -17.59
CA PHE A 8 -36.53 13.81 -18.43
C PHE A 8 -35.02 14.15 -18.32
N MET A 9 -34.64 15.34 -17.83
CA MET A 9 -33.21 15.66 -17.63
C MET A 9 -32.62 15.07 -16.34
N LEU A 10 -33.45 14.77 -15.33
CA LEU A 10 -32.98 14.13 -14.09
C LEU A 10 -32.73 12.62 -14.26
N PHE A 11 -33.45 11.95 -15.17
CA PHE A 11 -33.22 10.53 -15.44
C PHE A 11 -32.01 10.26 -16.35
N ALA A 12 -31.62 11.20 -17.21
CA ALA A 12 -30.42 11.07 -18.05
C ALA A 12 -29.10 11.22 -17.27
N TYR A 13 -29.13 11.80 -16.07
CA TYR A 13 -27.96 11.91 -15.19
C TYR A 13 -27.68 10.65 -14.36
N LEU A 14 -28.68 9.77 -14.19
CA LEU A 14 -28.56 8.57 -13.35
C LEU A 14 -28.34 7.27 -14.14
N SER A 15 -28.55 7.27 -15.46
CA SER A 15 -28.44 6.06 -16.30
C SER A 15 -27.13 5.90 -17.07
N ASN A 16 -26.14 6.80 -16.90
CA ASN A 16 -24.80 6.69 -17.51
C ASN A 16 -23.66 6.35 -16.53
N TYR A 17 -23.98 5.87 -15.32
CA TYR A 17 -22.99 5.57 -14.28
C TYR A 17 -22.30 4.20 -14.40
N ALA A 18 -22.38 3.54 -15.56
CA ALA A 18 -21.48 2.44 -15.92
C ALA A 18 -20.15 3.01 -16.46
N GLN A 19 -19.47 3.87 -15.70
CA GLN A 19 -18.19 4.42 -16.13
C GLN A 19 -17.08 3.40 -15.86
N ASN A 20 -16.82 2.53 -16.85
CA ASN A 20 -15.62 1.68 -16.92
C ASN A 20 -14.29 2.48 -17.04
N ASN A 21 -14.38 3.81 -17.02
CA ASN A 21 -13.26 4.74 -17.11
C ASN A 21 -12.82 5.17 -15.71
N LEU A 22 -11.53 5.49 -15.60
CA LEU A 22 -11.00 6.11 -14.38
C LEU A 22 -11.57 7.52 -14.23
N VAL A 23 -12.10 7.80 -13.05
CA VAL A 23 -12.49 9.15 -12.63
C VAL A 23 -11.44 9.69 -11.68
N LYS A 24 -11.04 10.95 -11.88
CA LYS A 24 -10.03 11.62 -11.07
C LYS A 24 -10.64 12.88 -10.46
N VAL A 25 -10.64 12.96 -9.13
CA VAL A 25 -11.22 14.05 -8.37
C VAL A 25 -10.16 14.66 -7.45
N PRO A 26 -9.99 15.99 -7.43
CA PRO A 26 -9.08 16.63 -6.50
C PRO A 26 -9.42 16.31 -5.03
N VAL A 27 -8.40 16.13 -4.20
CA VAL A 27 -8.61 16.03 -2.75
C VAL A 27 -9.00 17.42 -2.23
N ALA A 28 -10.25 17.57 -1.80
CA ALA A 28 -10.71 18.80 -1.17
C ALA A 28 -10.10 18.92 0.23
N LYS A 29 -9.70 20.13 0.64
CA LYS A 29 -9.21 20.37 2.02
C LYS A 29 -10.32 20.00 3.01
N GLY A 30 -10.07 18.98 3.84
CA GLY A 30 -10.96 18.56 4.92
C GLY A 30 -11.92 17.41 4.59
N ASP A 31 -11.94 16.89 3.36
CA ASP A 31 -12.73 15.70 3.03
C ASP A 31 -11.82 14.53 2.61
N PRO A 32 -11.54 13.58 3.52
CA PRO A 32 -10.72 12.41 3.21
C PRO A 32 -11.43 11.41 2.29
N TYR A 33 -12.70 11.59 1.91
CA TYR A 33 -13.47 10.62 1.14
C TYR A 33 -14.37 11.28 0.09
N ASN A 34 -13.84 12.20 -0.72
CA ASN A 34 -14.60 12.88 -1.78
C ASN A 34 -15.26 11.91 -2.79
N TYR A 35 -14.77 10.67 -2.92
CA TYR A 35 -15.43 9.64 -3.74
C TYR A 35 -16.75 9.11 -3.12
N ALA A 36 -16.95 9.25 -1.81
CA ALA A 36 -18.11 8.75 -1.09
C ALA A 36 -19.41 9.46 -1.47
N GLN A 37 -19.34 10.70 -2.00
CA GLN A 37 -20.51 11.40 -2.53
C GLN A 37 -21.12 10.71 -3.78
N HIS A 38 -20.35 9.83 -4.43
CA HIS A 38 -20.80 9.04 -5.58
C HIS A 38 -21.38 7.68 -5.17
N LEU A 39 -21.37 7.35 -3.88
CA LEU A 39 -21.98 6.12 -3.38
C LEU A 39 -23.46 6.34 -3.07
N PRO A 40 -24.33 5.36 -3.38
CA PRO A 40 -25.72 5.43 -2.98
C PRO A 40 -25.88 5.51 -1.45
N ASP A 41 -26.87 6.29 -1.01
CA ASP A 41 -27.34 6.27 0.38
C ASP A 41 -28.09 4.96 0.64
N ILE A 42 -27.43 4.06 1.37
CA ILE A 42 -27.95 2.73 1.68
C ILE A 42 -29.25 2.83 2.50
N LYS A 43 -29.31 3.72 3.48
CA LYS A 43 -30.44 3.83 4.40
C LYS A 43 -31.69 4.24 3.63
N ASN A 44 -31.55 5.22 2.75
CA ASN A 44 -32.64 5.76 1.93
C ASN A 44 -32.79 5.04 0.58
N SER A 45 -32.06 3.95 0.33
CA SER A 45 -32.19 3.17 -0.90
C SER A 45 -33.59 2.55 -1.04
N GLY A 46 -34.09 2.42 -2.27
CA GLY A 46 -35.38 1.76 -2.55
C GLY A 46 -35.37 0.24 -2.41
N TYR A 47 -34.23 -0.36 -2.06
CA TYR A 47 -34.05 -1.81 -1.94
C TYR A 47 -34.34 -2.28 -0.51
N LYS A 48 -35.04 -3.42 -0.39
CA LYS A 48 -35.28 -4.06 0.91
C LYS A 48 -34.00 -4.64 1.50
N TYR A 49 -33.13 -5.17 0.66
CA TYR A 49 -31.85 -5.74 1.07
C TYR A 49 -30.73 -4.96 0.39
N TYR A 50 -29.82 -4.41 1.19
CA TYR A 50 -28.65 -3.71 0.70
C TYR A 50 -27.47 -4.05 1.60
N ILE A 51 -26.38 -4.51 1.00
CA ILE A 51 -25.16 -4.91 1.68
C ILE A 51 -24.02 -4.11 1.07
N ARG A 52 -23.34 -3.27 1.87
CA ARG A 52 -22.08 -2.64 1.49
C ARG A 52 -20.95 -3.29 2.27
N TYR A 53 -19.99 -3.84 1.53
CA TYR A 53 -18.73 -4.35 2.05
C TYR A 53 -17.61 -3.37 1.65
N HIS A 54 -16.86 -2.86 2.62
CA HIS A 54 -15.86 -1.81 2.42
C HIS A 54 -14.52 -2.23 3.00
N THR A 55 -13.52 -2.30 2.14
CA THR A 55 -12.10 -2.50 2.47
C THR A 55 -11.32 -1.20 2.20
N LEU A 56 -10.01 -1.20 2.44
CA LEU A 56 -9.17 0.00 2.31
C LEU A 56 -9.17 0.66 0.91
N SER A 57 -9.48 -0.09 -0.15
CA SER A 57 -9.45 0.39 -1.55
C SER A 57 -10.64 -0.03 -2.38
N GLN A 58 -11.59 -0.79 -1.80
CA GLN A 58 -12.71 -1.34 -2.53
C GLN A 58 -14.00 -1.20 -1.74
N ILE A 59 -15.06 -0.83 -2.45
CA ILE A 59 -16.42 -0.79 -1.92
C ILE A 59 -17.29 -1.62 -2.83
N THR A 60 -17.85 -2.69 -2.29
CA THR A 60 -18.79 -3.57 -2.96
C THR A 60 -20.19 -3.29 -2.43
N ASP A 61 -21.10 -2.93 -3.32
CA ASP A 61 -22.53 -2.82 -3.02
C ASP A 61 -23.27 -3.98 -3.66
N LEU A 62 -24.09 -4.68 -2.86
CA LEU A 62 -25.04 -5.70 -3.31
C LEU A 62 -26.44 -5.27 -2.90
N TYR A 63 -27.42 -5.36 -3.79
CA TYR A 63 -28.78 -4.91 -3.52
C TYR A 63 -29.85 -5.78 -4.17
N SER A 64 -30.96 -5.98 -3.45
CA SER A 64 -32.06 -6.88 -3.81
C SER A 64 -33.39 -6.44 -3.17
N ASN A 65 -34.50 -6.84 -3.79
CA ASN A 65 -35.86 -6.67 -3.24
C ASN A 65 -36.47 -7.97 -2.69
N ASP A 66 -35.86 -9.13 -2.96
CA ASP A 66 -36.43 -10.44 -2.67
C ASP A 66 -35.50 -11.36 -1.87
N SER A 67 -34.32 -10.88 -1.47
CA SER A 67 -33.27 -11.64 -0.75
C SER A 67 -32.65 -12.81 -1.51
N ILE A 68 -32.97 -12.97 -2.80
CA ILE A 68 -32.51 -14.07 -3.64
C ILE A 68 -31.70 -13.53 -4.81
N ASN A 69 -32.29 -12.60 -5.56
CA ASN A 69 -31.70 -12.04 -6.77
C ASN A 69 -31.02 -10.72 -6.40
N PHE A 70 -29.70 -10.74 -6.29
CA PHE A 70 -28.89 -9.55 -6.03
C PHE A 70 -28.24 -9.05 -7.31
N ASN A 71 -28.23 -7.74 -7.46
CA ASN A 71 -27.32 -7.04 -8.36
C ASN A 71 -26.22 -6.40 -7.52
N GLY A 72 -25.15 -5.96 -8.17
CA GLY A 72 -24.08 -5.27 -7.46
C GLY A 72 -23.14 -4.45 -8.31
N GLN A 73 -22.33 -3.68 -7.60
CA GLN A 73 -21.28 -2.84 -8.17
C GLN A 73 -20.04 -2.87 -7.26
N LEU A 74 -18.88 -2.73 -7.88
CA LEU A 74 -17.59 -2.60 -7.24
C LEU A 74 -16.99 -1.24 -7.59
N LEU A 75 -16.74 -0.43 -6.56
CA LEU A 75 -15.94 0.78 -6.63
C LEU A 75 -14.53 0.47 -6.15
N ASN A 76 -13.56 0.53 -7.07
CA ASN A 76 -12.14 0.54 -6.74
C ASN A 76 -11.67 1.98 -6.61
N HIS A 77 -10.84 2.27 -5.61
CA HIS A 77 -10.27 3.61 -5.44
C HIS A 77 -8.83 3.56 -4.91
N ILE A 78 -8.09 4.64 -5.19
CA ILE A 78 -6.73 4.84 -4.71
C ILE A 78 -6.43 6.35 -4.67
N LYS A 79 -5.51 6.77 -3.78
CA LYS A 79 -5.10 8.16 -3.66
C LYS A 79 -3.83 8.41 -4.46
N GLU A 80 -3.83 9.35 -5.40
CA GLU A 80 -2.59 9.86 -6.01
C GLU A 80 -1.90 10.81 -5.04
N VAL A 81 -0.60 10.62 -4.83
CA VAL A 81 0.20 11.37 -3.85
C VAL A 81 1.36 12.09 -4.52
N ASP A 82 1.65 13.30 -4.06
CA ASP A 82 2.89 13.98 -4.38
C ASP A 82 4.05 13.39 -3.58
N THR A 83 5.04 12.82 -4.25
CA THR A 83 6.22 12.24 -3.57
C THR A 83 7.07 13.27 -2.84
N LYS A 84 6.92 14.57 -3.14
CA LYS A 84 7.69 15.64 -2.46
C LYS A 84 7.06 16.08 -1.15
N THR A 85 5.74 16.22 -1.12
CA THR A 85 5.02 16.73 0.05
C THR A 85 4.34 15.61 0.84
N SER A 86 4.27 14.39 0.29
CA SER A 86 3.45 13.28 0.79
C SER A 86 1.95 13.61 0.89
N GLU A 87 1.52 14.72 0.28
CA GLU A 87 0.13 15.14 0.28
C GLU A 87 -0.63 14.47 -0.87
N GLY A 88 -1.87 14.10 -0.59
CA GLY A 88 -2.75 13.55 -1.61
C GLY A 88 -3.20 14.63 -2.58
N ARG A 89 -2.98 14.41 -3.87
CA ARG A 89 -3.41 15.32 -4.94
C ARG A 89 -4.82 15.01 -5.41
N ASN A 90 -5.08 13.75 -5.71
CA ASN A 90 -6.35 13.30 -6.30
C ASN A 90 -6.80 11.97 -5.71
N TYR A 91 -8.12 11.76 -5.64
CA TYR A 91 -8.72 10.43 -5.61
C TYR A 91 -8.92 9.95 -7.04
N VAL A 92 -8.45 8.75 -7.32
CA VAL A 92 -8.74 8.04 -8.58
C VAL A 92 -9.63 6.88 -8.25
N TYR A 93 -10.75 6.73 -8.94
CA TYR A 93 -11.67 5.61 -8.73
C TYR A 93 -12.29 5.10 -10.03
N GLN A 94 -12.85 3.91 -9.97
CA GLN A 94 -13.60 3.29 -11.05
C GLN A 94 -14.77 2.50 -10.45
N ILE A 95 -15.96 2.65 -11.03
CA ILE A 95 -17.13 1.83 -10.69
C ILE A 95 -17.33 0.81 -11.80
N THR A 96 -17.56 -0.45 -11.41
CA THR A 96 -17.80 -1.57 -12.31
C THR A 96 -19.03 -2.34 -11.86
N HIS A 97 -19.90 -2.74 -12.79
CA HIS A 97 -20.99 -3.63 -12.46
C HIS A 97 -20.46 -5.06 -12.27
N LEU A 98 -20.97 -5.71 -11.23
CA LEU A 98 -20.63 -7.10 -10.93
C LEU A 98 -21.62 -8.04 -11.60
N ASP A 99 -21.17 -9.26 -11.86
CA ASP A 99 -22.03 -10.32 -12.37
C ASP A 99 -23.17 -10.64 -11.39
N ALA A 100 -24.41 -10.70 -11.88
CA ALA A 100 -25.59 -10.83 -11.04
C ALA A 100 -25.70 -12.22 -10.36
N ASP A 101 -25.20 -13.29 -11.00
CA ASP A 101 -25.18 -14.63 -10.39
C ASP A 101 -24.16 -14.68 -9.24
N ALA A 102 -22.97 -14.11 -9.45
CA ALA A 102 -21.98 -13.94 -8.39
C ALA A 102 -22.50 -13.09 -7.22
N CYS A 103 -23.17 -11.96 -7.53
CA CYS A 103 -23.80 -11.11 -6.51
C CYS A 103 -24.87 -11.88 -5.72
N SER A 104 -25.72 -12.65 -6.40
CA SER A 104 -26.79 -13.42 -5.77
C SER A 104 -26.25 -14.51 -4.84
N LYS A 105 -25.19 -15.22 -5.27
CA LYS A 105 -24.48 -16.20 -4.43
C LYS A 105 -23.94 -15.58 -3.15
N VAL A 106 -23.28 -14.42 -3.26
CA VAL A 106 -22.72 -13.73 -2.10
C VAL A 106 -23.80 -13.17 -1.18
N GLY A 107 -24.78 -12.45 -1.74
CA GLY A 107 -25.89 -11.89 -0.97
C GLY A 107 -26.66 -12.96 -0.21
N TYR A 108 -26.96 -14.08 -0.87
CA TYR A 108 -27.61 -15.23 -0.24
C TYR A 108 -26.76 -15.84 0.89
N LYS A 109 -25.45 -16.05 0.67
CA LYS A 109 -24.56 -16.60 1.71
C LYS A 109 -24.50 -15.68 2.93
N ILE A 110 -24.32 -14.37 2.74
CA ILE A 110 -24.27 -13.39 3.84
C ILE A 110 -25.54 -13.44 4.70
N LEU A 111 -26.71 -13.51 4.06
CA LEU A 111 -27.99 -13.61 4.78
C LEU A 111 -28.17 -14.96 5.46
N LYS A 112 -27.82 -16.06 4.79
CA LYS A 112 -27.92 -17.42 5.31
C LYS A 112 -27.02 -17.63 6.53
N ASP A 113 -25.80 -17.13 6.46
CA ASP A 113 -24.80 -17.22 7.53
C ASP A 113 -25.10 -16.25 8.68
N LYS A 114 -26.09 -15.34 8.50
CA LYS A 114 -26.46 -14.33 9.50
C LYS A 114 -25.27 -13.45 9.89
N LEU A 115 -24.42 -13.11 8.92
CA LEU A 115 -23.30 -12.18 9.10
C LEU A 115 -23.70 -10.85 9.79
N PRO A 116 -24.89 -10.24 9.51
CA PRO A 116 -25.33 -9.03 10.21
C PRO A 116 -25.57 -9.19 11.71
N ALA A 117 -25.68 -10.43 12.22
CA ALA A 117 -25.87 -10.73 13.64
C ALA A 117 -24.53 -10.91 14.38
N ILE A 118 -23.40 -11.00 13.67
CA ILE A 118 -22.08 -11.01 14.30
C ILE A 118 -21.82 -9.59 14.82
N PRO A 119 -21.50 -9.43 16.12
CA PRO A 119 -21.24 -8.11 16.68
C PRO A 119 -19.87 -7.59 16.21
N THR A 120 -19.62 -6.29 16.34
CA THR A 120 -18.30 -5.69 16.04
C THR A 120 -17.18 -6.37 16.83
N ASP A 121 -15.95 -6.31 16.30
CA ASP A 121 -14.72 -6.84 16.89
C ASP A 121 -14.60 -6.67 18.43
N THR A 122 -14.84 -5.48 18.96
CA THR A 122 -14.73 -5.17 20.41
C THR A 122 -15.70 -5.98 21.30
N LEU A 123 -16.71 -6.61 20.72
CA LEU A 123 -17.73 -7.40 21.43
C LEU A 123 -17.57 -8.91 21.19
N ILE A 124 -16.62 -9.35 20.36
CA ILE A 124 -16.34 -10.76 20.14
C ILE A 124 -15.32 -11.22 21.19
N THR A 125 -15.70 -12.18 22.02
CA THR A 125 -14.77 -12.77 22.99
C THR A 125 -13.63 -13.49 22.26
N GLY A 126 -12.39 -13.17 22.62
CA GLY A 126 -11.19 -13.73 22.01
C GLY A 126 -10.73 -13.05 20.72
N TYR A 127 -11.33 -11.90 20.36
CA TYR A 127 -10.81 -11.07 19.28
C TYR A 127 -9.44 -10.50 19.66
N ASN A 128 -8.41 -10.76 18.84
CA ASN A 128 -7.08 -10.24 19.07
C ASN A 128 -6.96 -8.81 18.50
N ASN A 129 -7.04 -7.81 19.38
CA ASN A 129 -6.88 -6.40 19.04
C ASN A 129 -5.42 -5.94 18.95
N GLU A 130 -4.45 -6.81 19.22
CA GLU A 130 -3.01 -6.50 19.13
C GLU A 130 -2.45 -6.73 17.72
N LEU A 131 -3.25 -7.29 16.81
CA LEU A 131 -2.89 -7.38 15.40
C LEU A 131 -2.88 -5.97 14.78
N ASN A 132 -1.70 -5.56 14.31
CA ASN A 132 -1.46 -4.28 13.64
C ASN A 132 -1.13 -4.51 12.16
N ASP A 133 -1.20 -3.44 11.35
CA ASP A 133 -0.80 -3.41 9.93
C ASP A 133 -1.60 -4.33 8.97
N CYS A 134 -2.79 -4.77 9.38
CA CYS A 134 -3.66 -5.68 8.62
C CYS A 134 -4.99 -5.03 8.21
N ALA A 135 -5.04 -3.71 8.04
CA ALA A 135 -6.23 -2.94 7.64
C ALA A 135 -7.52 -3.33 8.39
N GLY A 136 -8.68 -2.86 7.92
CA GLY A 136 -9.97 -3.21 8.51
C GLY A 136 -11.02 -3.35 7.43
N VAL A 137 -12.14 -3.95 7.81
CA VAL A 137 -13.30 -4.12 6.94
C VAL A 137 -14.55 -3.60 7.63
N ASN A 138 -15.42 -2.98 6.85
CA ASN A 138 -16.68 -2.45 7.32
C ASN A 138 -17.81 -3.08 6.53
N PHE A 139 -18.86 -3.49 7.23
CA PHE A 139 -20.13 -3.83 6.61
C PHE A 139 -21.20 -2.81 7.01
N ILE A 140 -22.05 -2.52 6.04
CA ILE A 140 -23.29 -1.78 6.25
C ILE A 140 -24.42 -2.62 5.65
N PHE A 141 -25.39 -2.98 6.48
CA PHE A 141 -26.55 -3.77 6.07
C PHE A 141 -27.80 -2.92 6.19
N LYS A 142 -28.63 -2.95 5.16
CA LYS A 142 -30.06 -2.67 5.23
C LYS A 142 -30.81 -3.97 4.97
N ILE A 143 -31.60 -4.40 5.92
CA ILE A 143 -32.41 -5.62 5.85
C ILE A 143 -33.83 -5.23 6.25
N ASN A 144 -34.68 -5.11 5.23
CA ASN A 144 -35.95 -4.41 5.32
C ASN A 144 -35.75 -3.00 5.89
N GLU A 145 -36.37 -2.69 7.04
CA GLU A 145 -36.24 -1.41 7.72
C GLU A 145 -35.07 -1.34 8.73
N THR A 146 -34.37 -2.46 8.94
CA THR A 146 -33.28 -2.53 9.91
C THR A 146 -31.96 -2.12 9.26
N PHE A 147 -31.22 -1.24 9.92
CA PHE A 147 -29.94 -0.74 9.45
C PHE A 147 -28.83 -1.06 10.46
N ILE A 148 -27.80 -1.76 10.03
CA ILE A 148 -26.73 -2.28 10.90
C ILE A 148 -25.38 -1.87 10.31
N LYS A 149 -24.46 -1.44 11.17
CA LYS A 149 -23.07 -1.16 10.82
C LYS A 149 -22.16 -1.98 11.73
N THR A 150 -21.22 -2.70 11.15
CA THR A 150 -20.21 -3.47 11.88
C THR A 150 -18.85 -3.20 11.29
N SER A 151 -17.84 -3.07 12.15
CA SER A 151 -16.44 -2.89 11.76
C SER A 151 -15.60 -3.99 12.40
N TYR A 152 -14.58 -4.42 11.67
CA TYR A 152 -13.63 -5.41 12.15
C TYR A 152 -12.23 -4.95 11.76
N GLY A 153 -11.42 -4.59 12.74
CA GLY A 153 -10.00 -4.29 12.54
C GLY A 153 -9.19 -5.58 12.48
N CYS A 154 -8.39 -5.78 11.43
CA CYS A 154 -7.59 -6.99 11.26
C CYS A 154 -8.40 -8.29 11.42
N PRO A 155 -9.48 -8.48 10.63
CA PRO A 155 -10.29 -9.69 10.72
C PRO A 155 -9.55 -10.94 10.26
N TRP A 156 -8.50 -10.75 9.46
CA TRP A 156 -7.64 -11.81 8.96
C TRP A 156 -6.70 -12.26 10.08
N TYR A 157 -6.40 -13.55 10.16
CA TYR A 157 -5.51 -14.16 11.16
C TYR A 157 -6.05 -14.23 12.60
N GLN A 158 -7.36 -14.08 12.77
CA GLN A 158 -8.02 -14.33 14.05
C GLN A 158 -8.10 -15.85 14.35
N ASP A 159 -8.28 -16.21 15.62
CA ASP A 159 -8.42 -17.61 16.02
C ASP A 159 -9.73 -18.22 15.50
N THR A 160 -9.62 -19.04 14.45
CA THR A 160 -10.77 -19.72 13.81
C THR A 160 -11.32 -20.89 14.64
N SER A 161 -10.79 -21.15 15.84
CA SER A 161 -11.46 -21.99 16.84
C SER A 161 -12.73 -21.33 17.39
N ILE A 162 -12.83 -20.00 17.34
CA ILE A 162 -14.01 -19.23 17.76
C ILE A 162 -15.01 -19.20 16.60
N PRO A 163 -16.25 -19.73 16.76
CA PRO A 163 -17.20 -19.90 15.66
C PRO A 163 -17.52 -18.61 14.88
N GLN A 164 -17.66 -17.47 15.58
CA GLN A 164 -17.92 -16.18 14.95
C GLN A 164 -16.75 -15.71 14.08
N LEU A 165 -15.52 -15.89 14.56
CA LEU A 165 -14.30 -15.49 13.84
C LEU A 165 -14.07 -16.38 12.61
N LYS A 166 -14.31 -17.68 12.75
CA LYS A 166 -14.31 -18.62 11.63
C LYS A 166 -15.32 -18.21 10.55
N LEU A 167 -16.55 -17.89 10.96
CA LEU A 167 -17.60 -17.51 10.02
C LEU A 167 -17.29 -16.19 9.30
N LEU A 168 -16.70 -15.23 10.01
CA LEU A 168 -16.19 -13.99 9.42
C LEU A 168 -15.12 -14.29 8.36
N ASP A 169 -14.08 -15.04 8.71
CA ASP A 169 -12.98 -15.42 7.80
C ASP A 169 -13.49 -16.13 6.54
N GLU A 170 -14.35 -17.14 6.71
CA GLU A 170 -14.96 -17.88 5.59
C GLU A 170 -15.81 -16.97 4.69
N ASN A 171 -16.51 -15.97 5.24
CA ASN A 171 -17.28 -15.03 4.45
C ASN A 171 -16.38 -14.06 3.67
N TYR A 172 -15.29 -13.56 4.25
CA TYR A 172 -14.36 -12.69 3.54
C TYR A 172 -13.73 -13.39 2.34
N ILE A 173 -13.19 -14.60 2.53
CA ILE A 173 -12.59 -15.40 1.47
C ILE A 173 -13.63 -15.70 0.38
N TYR A 174 -14.87 -16.00 0.77
CA TYR A 174 -15.94 -16.25 -0.19
C TYR A 174 -16.35 -15.02 -0.99
N ILE A 175 -16.51 -13.86 -0.34
CA ILE A 175 -16.85 -12.60 -1.01
C ILE A 175 -15.75 -12.23 -2.01
N ASP A 176 -14.49 -12.28 -1.58
CA ASP A 176 -13.33 -11.94 -2.40
C ASP A 176 -13.22 -12.83 -3.64
N SER A 177 -13.30 -14.16 -3.44
CA SER A 177 -13.16 -15.14 -4.52
C SER A 177 -14.33 -15.14 -5.51
N VAL A 178 -15.58 -15.06 -5.03
CA VAL A 178 -16.77 -15.14 -5.90
C VAL A 178 -16.95 -13.85 -6.70
N LEU A 179 -16.69 -12.69 -6.10
CA LEU A 179 -16.78 -11.40 -6.79
C LEU A 179 -15.48 -11.03 -7.52
N LYS A 180 -14.42 -11.85 -7.37
CA LYS A 180 -13.10 -11.65 -7.98
C LYS A 180 -12.52 -10.28 -7.66
N LEU A 181 -12.57 -9.88 -6.40
CA LEU A 181 -12.21 -8.51 -6.00
C LEU A 181 -10.73 -8.20 -6.27
N GLU A 182 -9.82 -9.15 -6.03
CA GLU A 182 -8.39 -9.00 -6.36
C GLU A 182 -8.17 -8.77 -7.87
N GLU A 183 -8.78 -9.58 -8.74
CA GLU A 183 -8.70 -9.40 -10.20
C GLU A 183 -9.28 -8.04 -10.63
N GLY A 184 -10.39 -7.64 -10.02
CA GLY A 184 -11.01 -6.33 -10.22
C GLY A 184 -10.06 -5.18 -9.84
N TYR A 185 -9.36 -5.29 -8.71
CA TYR A 185 -8.39 -4.30 -8.26
C TYR A 185 -7.13 -4.26 -9.14
N ASN A 186 -6.61 -5.42 -9.55
CA ASN A 186 -5.49 -5.53 -10.48
C ASN A 186 -5.82 -4.91 -11.84
N THR A 187 -7.03 -5.14 -12.34
CA THR A 187 -7.52 -4.50 -13.57
C THR A 187 -7.63 -2.99 -13.41
N PHE A 188 -8.16 -2.50 -12.29
CA PHE A 188 -8.23 -1.08 -11.98
C PHE A 188 -6.83 -0.43 -11.92
N THR A 189 -5.91 -1.02 -11.16
CA THR A 189 -4.55 -0.48 -10.99
C THR A 189 -3.73 -0.50 -12.27
N SER A 190 -3.98 -1.45 -13.18
CA SER A 190 -3.33 -1.52 -14.50
C SER A 190 -3.62 -0.30 -15.39
N LYS A 191 -4.72 0.41 -15.14
CA LYS A 191 -5.13 1.61 -15.89
C LYS A 191 -4.52 2.90 -15.35
N LEU A 192 -3.86 2.86 -14.20
CA LEU A 192 -3.30 4.05 -13.55
C LEU A 192 -2.18 4.68 -14.38
N GLU A 193 -2.03 6.00 -14.22
CA GLU A 193 -1.02 6.76 -14.96
C GLU A 193 0.39 6.36 -14.51
N LYS A 194 1.27 6.07 -15.48
CA LYS A 194 2.67 5.76 -15.21
C LYS A 194 3.44 7.00 -14.76
N GLY A 195 4.53 6.80 -14.02
CA GLY A 195 5.35 7.86 -13.44
C GLY A 195 4.74 8.53 -12.21
N LYS A 196 3.70 7.93 -11.63
CA LYS A 196 2.97 8.48 -10.48
C LYS A 196 3.06 7.55 -9.27
N TYR A 197 2.96 8.16 -8.10
CA TYR A 197 2.85 7.46 -6.83
C TYR A 197 1.40 7.48 -6.36
N TYR A 198 0.95 6.34 -5.88
CA TYR A 198 -0.37 6.13 -5.33
C TYR A 198 -0.29 5.51 -3.96
N SER A 199 -1.29 5.77 -3.12
CA SER A 199 -1.39 5.27 -1.76
C SER A 199 -2.77 4.66 -1.49
N MET A 200 -2.73 3.58 -0.75
CA MET A 200 -3.86 2.85 -0.20
C MET A 200 -3.59 2.73 1.31
N GLY A 201 -3.96 3.77 2.06
CA GLY A 201 -3.62 3.89 3.48
C GLY A 201 -2.10 3.89 3.72
N PHE A 202 -1.62 2.94 4.52
CA PHE A 202 -0.19 2.78 4.84
C PHE A 202 0.62 2.11 3.73
N THR A 203 -0.04 1.58 2.68
CA THR A 203 0.64 1.00 1.52
C THR A 203 0.77 2.04 0.41
N GLY A 204 1.91 2.04 -0.28
CA GLY A 204 2.13 2.89 -1.45
C GLY A 204 2.68 2.13 -2.64
N MET A 205 2.37 2.64 -3.83
CA MET A 205 2.65 2.01 -5.11
C MET A 205 3.13 3.05 -6.11
N TYR A 206 4.31 2.84 -6.68
CA TYR A 206 4.80 3.62 -7.81
C TYR A 206 4.57 2.87 -9.11
N ILE A 207 3.80 3.45 -10.03
CA ILE A 207 3.59 2.88 -11.36
C ILE A 207 4.75 3.33 -12.25
N LYS A 208 5.67 2.42 -12.60
CA LYS A 208 6.83 2.73 -13.44
C LYS A 208 6.43 3.07 -14.87
N THR A 209 7.08 4.06 -15.46
CA THR A 209 7.04 4.33 -16.91
C THR A 209 7.71 3.22 -17.71
N ASP A 210 7.44 3.16 -19.02
CA ASP A 210 8.07 2.15 -19.89
C ASP A 210 9.60 2.29 -19.95
N SER A 211 10.11 3.52 -19.83
CA SER A 211 11.54 3.77 -19.75
C SER A 211 12.15 3.19 -18.47
N GLU A 212 11.50 3.44 -17.33
CA GLU A 212 11.93 2.92 -16.03
C GLU A 212 11.79 1.40 -15.95
N MET A 213 10.72 0.82 -16.53
CA MET A 213 10.56 -0.63 -16.65
C MET A 213 11.67 -1.26 -17.48
N ARG A 214 12.04 -0.66 -18.62
CA ARG A 214 13.18 -1.13 -19.41
C ARG A 214 14.50 -1.01 -18.66
N ALA A 215 14.70 0.06 -17.90
CA ALA A 215 15.89 0.20 -17.06
C ALA A 215 15.91 -0.85 -15.94
N TRP A 216 14.77 -1.11 -15.30
CA TRP A 216 14.63 -2.13 -14.27
C TRP A 216 14.87 -3.54 -14.83
N GLU A 217 14.31 -3.89 -15.98
CA GLU A 217 14.55 -5.19 -16.63
C GLU A 217 16.04 -5.40 -16.97
N LYS A 218 16.75 -4.35 -17.39
CA LYS A 218 18.21 -4.42 -17.60
C LYS A 218 18.97 -4.71 -16.30
N LEU A 219 18.50 -4.18 -15.18
CA LEU A 219 19.12 -4.34 -13.85
C LEU A 219 18.60 -5.56 -13.10
N LYS A 220 17.52 -6.21 -13.55
CA LYS A 220 16.84 -7.30 -12.84
C LYS A 220 17.76 -8.44 -12.41
N ASN A 221 18.66 -8.86 -13.30
CA ASN A 221 19.63 -9.92 -13.00
C ASN A 221 20.69 -9.47 -11.98
N GLU A 222 21.09 -8.20 -12.03
CA GLU A 222 21.99 -7.58 -11.06
C GLU A 222 21.31 -7.44 -9.70
N ASN A 223 20.09 -6.92 -9.65
CA ASN A 223 19.29 -6.79 -8.43
C ASN A 223 19.03 -8.16 -7.77
N ARG A 224 18.62 -9.19 -8.54
CA ARG A 224 18.43 -10.54 -8.00
C ARG A 224 19.71 -11.11 -7.39
N TYR A 225 20.85 -10.92 -8.06
CA TYR A 225 22.13 -11.34 -7.53
C TYR A 225 22.49 -10.58 -6.24
N LEU A 226 22.39 -9.25 -6.25
CA LEU A 226 22.73 -8.42 -5.11
C LEU A 226 21.83 -8.73 -3.90
N TYR A 227 20.54 -8.98 -4.14
CA TYR A 227 19.61 -9.42 -3.11
C TYR A 227 20.03 -10.75 -2.49
N SER A 228 20.45 -11.74 -3.30
CA SER A 228 20.85 -13.05 -2.79
C SER A 228 22.14 -13.03 -1.97
N VAL A 229 23.02 -12.03 -2.17
CA VAL A 229 24.27 -11.88 -1.41
C VAL A 229 24.22 -10.76 -0.36
N LYS A 230 23.09 -10.04 -0.23
CA LYS A 230 23.02 -8.80 0.57
C LYS A 230 23.40 -9.03 2.04
N ASP A 231 22.93 -10.13 2.62
CA ASP A 231 23.14 -10.45 4.03
C ASP A 231 24.56 -10.93 4.27
N THR A 232 25.14 -11.68 3.33
CA THR A 232 26.55 -12.10 3.37
C THR A 232 27.47 -10.87 3.40
N ILE A 233 27.21 -9.90 2.51
CA ILE A 233 27.97 -8.64 2.46
C ILE A 233 27.79 -7.85 3.75
N SER A 234 26.55 -7.65 4.19
CA SER A 234 26.24 -6.82 5.36
C SER A 234 26.81 -7.42 6.65
N ASN A 235 26.71 -8.74 6.83
CA ASN A 235 27.24 -9.43 8.00
C ASN A 235 28.77 -9.39 8.02
N TYR A 236 29.44 -9.60 6.88
CA TYR A 236 30.88 -9.48 6.79
C TYR A 236 31.35 -8.06 7.12
N LEU A 237 30.72 -7.03 6.52
CA LEU A 237 31.06 -5.63 6.78
C LEU A 237 30.86 -5.28 8.25
N ARG A 238 29.76 -5.71 8.88
CA ARG A 238 29.52 -5.52 10.32
C ARG A 238 30.61 -6.18 11.16
N ALA A 239 30.97 -7.43 10.85
CA ALA A 239 32.01 -8.16 11.57
C ALA A 239 33.37 -7.45 11.49
N GLU A 240 33.77 -7.02 10.30
CA GLU A 240 35.02 -6.28 10.10
C GLU A 240 35.00 -4.90 10.78
N LEU A 241 33.88 -4.18 10.70
CA LEU A 241 33.71 -2.90 11.40
C LEU A 241 33.79 -3.09 12.91
N ASN A 242 33.15 -4.11 13.48
CA ASN A 242 33.23 -4.39 14.92
C ASN A 242 34.68 -4.65 15.38
N LYS A 243 35.50 -5.35 14.57
CA LYS A 243 36.92 -5.57 14.88
C LYS A 243 37.71 -4.26 14.93
N ILE A 244 37.44 -3.33 14.01
CA ILE A 244 38.17 -2.08 13.86
C ILE A 244 37.67 -1.02 14.85
N HIS A 245 36.35 -0.94 15.04
CA HIS A 245 35.65 0.10 15.79
C HIS A 245 35.77 -0.06 17.32
N ASN A 246 36.18 -1.24 17.81
CA ASN A 246 36.51 -1.44 19.22
C ASN A 246 37.70 -0.61 19.73
N ASN A 247 38.45 0.06 18.85
CA ASN A 247 39.51 1.02 19.20
C ASN A 247 38.99 2.47 19.23
N LYS A 248 38.25 2.80 20.31
CA LYS A 248 38.06 4.08 21.05
C LYS A 248 38.09 5.47 20.37
N ASP A 249 38.22 5.63 19.06
CA ASP A 249 38.04 6.92 18.40
C ASP A 249 36.55 7.13 18.13
N TYR A 250 35.91 8.03 18.89
CA TYR A 250 34.53 8.43 18.64
C TYR A 250 34.41 9.06 17.25
N ILE A 251 33.83 8.30 16.32
CA ILE A 251 33.45 8.79 15.00
C ILE A 251 31.96 9.14 15.08
N THR A 252 31.64 10.41 14.92
CA THR A 252 30.25 10.88 14.79
C THR A 252 30.05 11.36 13.36
N CYS A 253 29.44 10.52 12.52
CA CYS A 253 29.27 10.77 11.09
C CYS A 253 27.97 10.14 10.61
N PHE A 254 27.00 10.96 10.18
CA PHE A 254 25.66 10.50 9.85
C PHE A 254 25.45 10.33 8.35
N ASP A 255 24.77 9.24 8.00
CA ASP A 255 24.18 8.93 6.71
C ASP A 255 25.13 9.07 5.55
N TYR A 256 26.06 8.13 5.41
CA TYR A 256 26.97 8.06 4.27
C TYR A 256 26.65 6.86 3.39
N ASN A 257 26.40 7.11 2.11
CA ASN A 257 26.38 6.12 1.06
C ASN A 257 27.80 5.75 0.61
N LEU A 258 28.10 4.46 0.76
CA LEU A 258 29.34 3.82 0.35
C LEU A 258 29.09 3.02 -0.92
N VAL A 259 29.89 3.24 -1.97
CA VAL A 259 29.78 2.49 -3.23
C VAL A 259 31.04 1.64 -3.40
N PHE A 260 30.84 0.34 -3.55
CA PHE A 260 31.89 -0.66 -3.70
C PHE A 260 31.92 -1.21 -5.13
N SER A 261 33.14 -1.51 -5.60
CA SER A 261 33.35 -2.23 -6.85
C SER A 261 33.00 -3.72 -6.72
N LYS A 262 32.82 -4.40 -7.84
CA LYS A 262 32.74 -5.88 -7.90
C LYS A 262 33.95 -6.61 -7.32
N LYS A 263 35.08 -5.91 -7.14
CA LYS A 263 36.27 -6.45 -6.47
C LYS A 263 36.22 -6.27 -4.94
N GLY A 264 35.12 -5.75 -4.40
CA GLY A 264 34.94 -5.54 -2.98
C GLY A 264 35.69 -4.33 -2.40
N LYS A 265 36.14 -3.39 -3.25
CA LYS A 265 36.84 -2.17 -2.82
C LYS A 265 35.92 -0.96 -2.85
N LEU A 266 35.99 -0.12 -1.80
CA LEU A 266 35.30 1.16 -1.74
C LEU A 266 35.81 2.11 -2.84
N ILE A 267 34.89 2.58 -3.69
CA ILE A 267 35.16 3.54 -4.77
C ILE A 267 34.73 4.94 -4.35
N LYS A 268 33.54 5.06 -3.76
CA LYS A 268 32.89 6.34 -3.49
C LYS A 268 32.27 6.38 -2.11
N THR A 269 32.30 7.55 -1.49
CA THR A 269 31.64 7.89 -0.23
C THR A 269 30.92 9.20 -0.44
N VAL A 270 29.62 9.23 -0.19
CA VAL A 270 28.71 10.37 -0.43
C VAL A 270 27.82 10.52 0.79
N LYS A 271 27.63 11.72 1.34
CA LYS A 271 26.65 11.95 2.40
C LYS A 271 25.24 11.88 1.80
N PHE A 272 24.31 11.24 2.49
CA PHE A 272 22.88 11.27 2.22
C PHE A 272 22.42 12.68 2.62
N HIS A 273 21.89 13.46 1.69
CA HIS A 273 21.63 14.88 1.92
C HIS A 273 20.14 15.13 2.14
N GLU A 274 19.86 16.11 2.99
CA GLU A 274 18.64 16.90 2.91
C GLU A 274 18.60 17.64 1.55
N PRO A 275 17.42 17.79 0.93
CA PRO A 275 17.27 18.24 -0.46
C PRO A 275 17.86 19.62 -0.79
N ASP A 276 18.23 20.44 0.19
CA ASP A 276 18.55 21.87 -0.01
C ASP A 276 20.05 22.24 0.03
N GLU A 277 20.98 21.29 0.28
CA GLU A 277 22.41 21.60 0.34
C GLU A 277 23.09 21.65 -1.06
N THR A 278 23.56 22.84 -1.47
CA THR A 278 24.27 23.06 -2.75
C THR A 278 25.65 22.37 -2.80
N PHE A 279 26.13 22.02 -4.00
CA PHE A 279 27.45 21.39 -4.20
C PHE A 279 28.62 22.18 -3.59
N LEU A 280 28.55 23.51 -3.60
CA LEU A 280 29.59 24.39 -3.05
C LEU A 280 29.67 24.28 -1.53
N VAL A 281 28.52 24.24 -0.83
CA VAL A 281 28.48 24.03 0.62
C VAL A 281 29.17 22.71 1.01
N ARG A 282 28.99 21.66 0.20
CA ARG A 282 29.60 20.34 0.42
C ARG A 282 31.13 20.32 0.24
N LEU A 283 31.68 21.16 -0.63
CA LEU A 283 33.13 21.22 -0.84
C LEU A 283 33.85 21.86 0.35
N PHE A 284 33.20 22.83 1.01
CA PHE A 284 33.80 23.61 2.09
C PHE A 284 33.38 23.19 3.50
N ASP A 285 32.39 22.29 3.63
CA ASP A 285 32.04 21.68 4.91
C ASP A 285 33.20 20.81 5.44
N LYS A 286 33.92 21.36 6.43
CA LYS A 286 35.08 20.73 7.06
C LYS A 286 34.71 19.42 7.75
N ASP A 287 33.53 19.33 8.34
CA ASP A 287 33.07 18.15 9.06
C ASP A 287 32.72 17.04 8.08
N TYR A 288 32.03 17.36 6.98
CA TYR A 288 31.81 16.41 5.90
C TYR A 288 33.12 15.84 5.33
N GLN A 289 34.10 16.70 5.05
CA GLN A 289 35.40 16.26 4.53
C GLN A 289 36.17 15.42 5.55
N ASN A 290 36.10 15.76 6.84
CA ASN A 290 36.72 14.99 7.92
C ASN A 290 36.08 13.60 8.05
N CYS A 291 34.75 13.53 8.13
CA CYS A 291 34.00 12.28 8.16
C CYS A 291 34.27 11.41 6.94
N LYS A 292 34.25 11.99 5.74
CA LYS A 292 34.59 11.28 4.50
C LYS A 292 35.99 10.67 4.55
N LYS A 293 36.99 11.39 5.09
CA LYS A 293 38.36 10.87 5.26
C LYS A 293 38.40 9.75 6.29
N LYS A 294 37.73 9.90 7.44
CA LYS A 294 37.65 8.88 8.50
C LYS A 294 37.02 7.58 7.96
N ILE A 295 35.86 7.70 7.32
CA ILE A 295 35.15 6.57 6.70
C ILE A 295 36.03 5.89 5.63
N LYS A 296 36.64 6.66 4.73
CA LYS A 296 37.55 6.09 3.72
C LYS A 296 38.71 5.33 4.35
N ARG A 297 39.26 5.79 5.48
CA ARG A 297 40.33 5.10 6.22
C ARG A 297 39.84 3.79 6.81
N LEU A 298 38.67 3.78 7.46
CA LEU A 298 38.06 2.57 8.02
C LEU A 298 37.90 1.48 6.96
N PHE A 299 37.31 1.83 5.82
CA PHE A 299 37.03 0.87 4.75
C PHE A 299 38.23 0.60 3.82
N LYS A 300 39.36 1.29 3.98
CA LYS A 300 40.56 1.06 3.17
C LYS A 300 41.10 -0.36 3.34
N ASN A 301 40.99 -0.89 4.55
CA ASN A 301 41.55 -2.19 4.93
C ASN A 301 40.52 -3.33 4.86
N ILE A 302 39.24 -3.00 4.74
CA ILE A 302 38.18 -3.99 4.58
C ILE A 302 38.13 -4.42 3.12
N SER A 303 38.47 -5.68 2.84
CA SER A 303 38.48 -6.25 1.49
C SER A 303 37.44 -7.36 1.37
N LEU A 304 36.47 -7.17 0.47
CA LEU A 304 35.50 -8.22 0.13
C LEU A 304 35.91 -9.05 -1.10
N LYS A 305 37.20 -9.03 -1.47
CA LYS A 305 37.69 -9.71 -2.69
C LYS A 305 37.38 -11.21 -2.70
N HIS A 306 37.40 -11.85 -1.53
CA HIS A 306 37.13 -13.28 -1.34
C HIS A 306 35.67 -13.66 -1.60
N LEU A 307 34.73 -12.70 -1.63
CA LEU A 307 33.33 -12.97 -1.97
C LEU A 307 33.08 -13.11 -3.48
N HIS A 308 34.09 -12.86 -4.32
CA HIS A 308 34.03 -13.00 -5.78
C HIS A 308 32.77 -12.35 -6.38
N LEU A 309 32.50 -11.09 -6.01
CA LEU A 309 31.25 -10.43 -6.37
C LEU A 309 31.11 -10.24 -7.88
N LYS A 310 29.92 -10.55 -8.41
CA LYS A 310 29.61 -10.37 -9.83
C LYS A 310 29.43 -8.90 -10.21
N TYR A 311 28.79 -8.14 -9.32
CA TYR A 311 28.46 -6.73 -9.49
C TYR A 311 28.98 -5.85 -8.35
N GLY A 312 29.03 -4.54 -8.58
CA GLY A 312 29.27 -3.57 -7.50
C GLY A 312 28.02 -3.41 -6.63
N PHE A 313 28.16 -2.80 -5.45
CA PHE A 313 27.04 -2.63 -4.53
C PHE A 313 27.17 -1.36 -3.69
N ALA A 314 26.07 -0.94 -3.06
CA ALA A 314 26.03 0.20 -2.17
C ALA A 314 25.63 -0.19 -0.74
N ARG A 315 26.11 0.55 0.25
CA ARG A 315 25.65 0.46 1.65
C ARG A 315 25.54 1.85 2.24
N GLN A 316 24.56 2.05 3.12
CA GLN A 316 24.47 3.25 3.92
C GLN A 316 25.06 2.96 5.31
N ILE A 317 25.87 3.88 5.82
CA ILE A 317 26.46 3.80 7.15
C ILE A 317 26.25 5.09 7.93
N SER A 318 25.93 4.96 9.21
CA SER A 318 25.88 6.07 10.16
C SER A 318 26.62 5.65 11.43
N PHE A 319 27.41 6.56 12.00
CA PHE A 319 28.13 6.39 13.26
C PHE A 319 27.60 7.40 14.28
N TYR A 320 27.16 6.91 15.44
CA TYR A 320 26.59 7.72 16.51
C TYR A 320 26.91 7.11 17.88
N GLU A 321 27.37 7.94 18.83
CA GLU A 321 27.64 7.54 20.23
C GLU A 321 28.46 6.25 20.39
N GLY A 322 29.46 6.05 19.53
CA GLY A 322 30.30 4.85 19.57
C GLY A 322 29.64 3.60 18.98
N ASN A 323 28.43 3.69 18.43
CA ASN A 323 27.77 2.64 17.64
C ASN A 323 27.77 2.99 16.15
N PHE A 324 27.44 2.00 15.31
CA PHE A 324 27.17 2.23 13.91
C PHE A 324 25.94 1.45 13.43
N THR A 325 25.27 2.01 12.42
CA THR A 325 24.23 1.32 11.65
C THR A 325 24.74 1.11 10.23
N LEU A 326 24.49 -0.08 9.69
CA LEU A 326 24.80 -0.42 8.30
C LEU A 326 23.54 -1.01 7.67
N SER A 327 23.06 -0.36 6.61
CA SER A 327 21.87 -0.76 5.86
C SER A 327 22.15 -0.86 4.37
N ASP A 328 21.30 -1.61 3.69
CA ASP A 328 21.27 -1.70 2.23
C ASP A 328 20.23 -0.70 1.71
N PRO A 329 20.64 0.39 1.02
CA PRO A 329 19.69 1.37 0.52
C PRO A 329 19.04 0.92 -0.81
N THR A 330 19.41 -0.22 -1.37
CA THR A 330 18.89 -0.69 -2.66
C THR A 330 17.47 -1.23 -2.50
N ALA A 331 16.51 -0.59 -3.16
CA ALA A 331 15.20 -1.18 -3.45
C ALA A 331 15.36 -2.16 -4.62
N TYR A 332 15.25 -3.46 -4.32
CA TYR A 332 15.51 -4.54 -5.27
C TYR A 332 14.40 -4.77 -6.29
#